data_AF-A0A9E3FSU5-F1
#
_entry.id   AF-A0A9E3FSU5-F1
#
_cell.length_a   1.000
_cell.length_b   1.000
_cell.length_c   1.000
_cell.angle_alpha   90.00
_cell.angle_beta   90.00
_cell.angle_gamma   90.00
#
_symmetry.space_group_name_H-M   'P 1'
#
loop_
_entity.id
_entity.type
_entity.pdbx_description
1 polymer ?
#
loop_
_entity_poly.entity_id
_entity_poly.type
_entity_poly.pdbx_seq_one_letter_code
_entity_poly.pdbx_strand_id
1 'polypeptide(L)'
;IYINKTKGIERPQDLNGRRIGELALYGHDAGVMPKGMLSDEFGFKPEKCRWIIGGIDFPLKPIDWLPKPVPQGVDVTYANDDVDLGEMLEAGEIDALISADAPKCARRAADRWPAI
;
A
#
# COMPACT_ATOMS: atom_id res chain seq x y z
N ILE A 1 5.25 5.25 -1.91
CA ILE A 1 4.92 4.62 -0.60
C ILE A 1 4.50 5.73 0.34
N TYR A 2 3.35 5.58 0.99
CA TYR A 2 2.81 6.52 1.97
C TYR A 2 2.72 5.82 3.32
N ILE A 3 2.95 6.53 4.41
CA ILE A 3 2.89 5.99 5.77
C ILE A 3 1.91 6.80 6.61
N ASN A 4 1.25 6.14 7.56
CA ASN A 4 0.58 6.86 8.64
C ASN A 4 1.66 7.27 9.67
N LYS A 5 1.85 8.58 9.84
CA LYS A 5 2.90 9.14 10.70
C LYS A 5 2.76 8.77 12.18
N THR A 6 1.59 8.32 12.64
CA THR A 6 1.38 7.90 14.04
C THR A 6 1.86 6.48 14.32
N LYS A 7 2.26 5.72 13.30
CA LYS A 7 2.62 4.29 13.40
C LYS A 7 4.09 4.02 13.74
N GLY A 8 4.90 5.07 13.88
CA GLY A 8 6.32 4.95 14.21
C GLY A 8 7.13 4.21 13.15
N ILE A 9 6.84 4.47 11.87
CA ILE A 9 7.61 3.94 10.73
C ILE A 9 8.62 5.02 10.33
N GLU A 10 9.91 4.76 10.53
CA GLU A 10 10.99 5.72 10.24
C GLU A 10 11.92 5.21 9.15
N ARG A 11 11.99 3.89 8.95
CA ARG A 11 12.83 3.24 7.95
C ARG A 11 12.12 2.02 7.32
N PRO A 12 12.57 1.55 6.14
CA PRO A 12 11.89 0.45 5.43
C PRO A 12 11.72 -0.84 6.25
N GLN A 13 12.66 -1.17 7.14
CA GLN A 13 12.60 -2.36 7.99
C GLN A 13 11.41 -2.34 8.95
N ASP A 14 10.94 -1.15 9.33
CA ASP A 14 9.83 -0.99 10.29
C ASP A 14 8.47 -1.37 9.66
N LEU A 15 8.43 -1.56 8.33
CA LEU A 15 7.28 -2.10 7.61
C LEU A 15 7.08 -3.61 7.87
N ASN A 16 8.11 -4.32 8.32
CA ASN A 16 8.00 -5.75 8.62
C ASN A 16 6.95 -6.01 9.71
N GLY A 17 5.97 -6.87 9.43
CA GLY A 17 4.89 -7.20 10.37
C GLY A 17 3.71 -6.21 10.38
N ARG A 18 3.77 -5.15 9.56
CA ARG A 18 2.73 -4.13 9.45
C ARG A 18 1.58 -4.56 8.55
N ARG A 19 0.45 -3.86 8.67
CA ARG A 19 -0.67 -3.98 7.75
C ARG A 19 -0.51 -2.94 6.64
N ILE A 20 -0.37 -3.38 5.40
CA ILE A 20 0.00 -2.54 4.27
C ILE A 20 -1.08 -2.61 3.20
N GLY A 21 -1.56 -1.45 2.75
CA GLY A 21 -2.41 -1.35 1.57
C GLY A 21 -1.59 -1.42 0.28
N GLU A 22 -2.12 -2.05 -0.75
CA GLU A 22 -1.56 -1.99 -2.10
C GLU A 22 -2.65 -1.75 -3.14
N LEU A 23 -2.41 -0.79 -4.03
CA LEU A 23 -3.36 -0.43 -5.08
C LEU A 23 -3.58 -1.62 -6.02
N ALA A 24 -4.85 -1.95 -6.24
CA ALA A 24 -5.37 -2.86 -7.26
C ALA A 24 -4.97 -4.33 -7.25
N LEU A 25 -3.67 -4.64 -7.25
CA LEU A 25 -3.16 -5.99 -7.44
C LEU A 25 -1.89 -6.15 -6.61
N TYR A 26 -1.80 -7.27 -5.88
CA TYR A 26 -0.54 -7.74 -5.33
C TYR A 26 0.37 -8.21 -6.47
N GLY A 27 1.12 -7.29 -7.09
CA GLY A 27 1.96 -7.63 -8.25
C GLY A 27 1.94 -6.66 -9.42
N HIS A 28 1.26 -5.51 -9.32
CA HIS A 28 1.41 -4.46 -10.35
C HIS A 28 2.81 -3.82 -10.27
N ASP A 29 3.25 -3.14 -11.33
CA ASP A 29 4.57 -2.54 -11.47
C ASP A 29 4.96 -1.59 -10.31
N ALA A 30 4.13 -0.62 -9.99
CA ALA A 30 4.32 0.31 -8.87
C ALA A 30 4.21 -0.38 -7.49
N GLY A 31 3.75 -1.62 -7.46
CA GLY A 31 3.74 -2.49 -6.29
C GLY A 31 5.04 -3.27 -6.16
N VAL A 32 5.48 -3.96 -7.22
CA VAL A 32 6.64 -4.86 -7.18
C VAL A 32 7.97 -4.13 -7.14
N MET A 33 8.11 -3.03 -7.88
CA MET A 33 9.36 -2.28 -7.96
C MET A 33 9.83 -1.75 -6.59
N PRO A 34 9.00 -1.04 -5.80
CA PRO A 34 9.43 -0.61 -4.48
C PRO A 34 9.62 -1.78 -3.51
N LYS A 35 8.83 -2.86 -3.59
CA LYS A 35 9.03 -4.05 -2.75
C LYS A 35 10.40 -4.69 -2.98
N GLY A 36 10.80 -4.86 -4.25
CA GLY A 36 12.11 -5.41 -4.63
C GLY A 36 13.25 -4.54 -4.13
N MET A 37 13.23 -3.24 -4.46
CA MET A 37 14.26 -2.30 -4.03
C MET A 37 14.41 -2.25 -2.49
N LEU A 38 13.29 -2.16 -1.77
CA LEU A 38 13.32 -2.14 -0.30
C LEU A 38 13.79 -3.47 0.31
N SER A 39 13.47 -4.59 -0.34
CA SER A 39 13.93 -5.90 0.09
C SER A 39 15.44 -6.04 -0.07
N ASP A 40 15.95 -5.71 -1.26
CA ASP A 40 17.34 -5.93 -1.63
C ASP A 40 18.29 -5.00 -0.85
N GLU A 41 17.92 -3.74 -0.69
CA GLU A 41 18.81 -2.73 -0.09
C GLU A 41 18.56 -2.49 1.39
N PHE A 42 17.32 -2.69 1.85
CA PHE A 42 16.89 -2.28 3.18
C PHE A 42 16.31 -3.42 4.01
N GLY A 43 16.41 -4.69 3.59
CA GLY A 43 15.98 -5.83 4.42
C GLY A 43 14.49 -5.80 4.78
N PHE A 44 13.68 -5.11 3.98
CA PHE A 44 12.23 -5.25 4.02
C PHE A 44 11.85 -6.67 3.59
N LYS A 45 10.87 -7.26 4.26
CA LYS A 45 10.40 -8.63 4.04
C LYS A 45 8.91 -8.59 3.74
N PRO A 46 8.51 -8.39 2.47
CA PRO A 46 7.11 -8.27 2.07
C PRO A 46 6.25 -9.44 2.58
N GLU A 47 6.80 -10.65 2.63
CA GLU A 47 6.15 -11.87 3.10
C GLU A 47 5.80 -11.85 4.60
N LYS A 48 6.40 -10.94 5.37
CA LYS A 48 6.06 -10.75 6.79
C LYS A 48 4.92 -9.77 7.03
N CYS A 49 4.39 -9.15 5.99
CA CYS A 49 3.35 -8.12 6.10
C CYS A 49 1.96 -8.70 5.85
N ARG A 50 0.93 -8.00 6.35
CA ARG A 50 -0.47 -8.28 6.03
C ARG A 50 -0.93 -7.33 4.94
N TRP A 51 -1.21 -7.84 3.75
CA TRP A 51 -1.53 -7.03 2.58
C TRP A 51 -3.03 -6.88 2.40
N ILE A 52 -3.47 -5.64 2.23
CA ILE A 52 -4.84 -5.31 1.87
C ILE A 52 -4.84 -4.72 0.46
N ILE A 53 -5.46 -5.41 -0.48
CA ILE A 53 -5.51 -5.00 -1.88
C ILE A 53 -6.85 -4.31 -2.14
N GLY A 54 -6.82 -3.13 -2.75
CA GLY A 54 -8.03 -2.33 -2.93
C GLY A 54 -7.82 -1.08 -3.78
N GLY A 55 -8.88 -0.26 -3.86
CA GLY A 55 -8.85 1.04 -4.54
C GLY A 55 -8.38 2.18 -3.64
N ILE A 56 -8.13 3.33 -4.26
CA ILE A 56 -7.95 4.62 -3.59
C ILE A 56 -8.79 5.65 -4.34
N ASP A 57 -9.36 6.63 -3.64
CA ASP A 57 -10.06 7.83 -4.13
C ASP A 57 -11.27 7.59 -5.07
N PHE A 58 -11.35 6.43 -5.71
CA PHE A 58 -12.31 5.95 -6.68
C PHE A 58 -12.52 4.45 -6.47
N PRO A 59 -13.75 3.94 -6.66
CA PRO A 59 -14.04 2.53 -6.55
C PRO A 59 -13.21 1.73 -7.57
N LEU A 60 -12.53 0.70 -7.10
CA LEU A 60 -11.86 -0.25 -7.96
C LEU A 60 -12.67 -1.53 -8.04
N LYS A 61 -13.23 -1.81 -9.21
CA LYS A 61 -13.91 -3.09 -9.44
C LYS A 61 -12.90 -4.24 -9.51
N PRO A 62 -13.27 -5.46 -9.06
CA PRO A 62 -12.45 -6.64 -9.19
C PRO A 62 -12.03 -6.87 -10.64
N ILE A 63 -10.72 -7.04 -10.85
CA ILE A 63 -10.15 -7.34 -12.17
C ILE A 63 -10.18 -8.86 -12.36
N ASP A 64 -11.36 -9.43 -12.58
CA ASP A 64 -11.57 -10.89 -12.53
C ASP A 64 -10.92 -11.66 -13.68
N TRP A 65 -10.69 -11.00 -14.80
CA TRP A 65 -10.05 -11.60 -15.98
C TRP A 65 -8.52 -11.71 -15.86
N LEU A 66 -7.92 -11.04 -14.88
CA LEU A 66 -6.46 -11.05 -14.69
C LEU A 66 -6.06 -12.07 -13.62
N PRO A 67 -5.07 -12.94 -13.88
CA PRO A 67 -4.48 -13.78 -12.85
C PRO A 67 -3.91 -12.95 -11.70
N LYS A 68 -4.22 -13.34 -10.45
CA LYS A 68 -3.75 -12.66 -9.24
C LYS A 68 -2.88 -13.61 -8.41
N PRO A 69 -1.69 -14.02 -8.89
CA PRO A 69 -0.84 -14.96 -8.16
C PRO A 69 -0.30 -14.31 -6.89
N VAL A 70 -0.53 -14.97 -5.76
CA VAL A 70 0.07 -14.61 -4.47
C VAL A 70 1.09 -15.70 -4.11
N PRO A 71 2.36 -15.36 -3.84
CA PRO A 71 3.36 -16.34 -3.42
C PRO A 71 2.92 -17.07 -2.15
N GLN A 72 3.30 -18.34 -2.02
CA GLN A 72 2.98 -19.14 -0.85
C GLN A 72 3.49 -18.47 0.43
N GLY A 73 2.63 -18.39 1.45
CA GLY A 73 2.96 -17.83 2.76
C GLY A 73 2.83 -16.30 2.86
N VAL A 74 2.44 -15.61 1.79
CA VAL A 74 2.08 -14.19 1.85
C VAL A 74 0.61 -14.03 2.23
N ASP A 75 0.33 -13.23 3.25
CA ASP A 75 -1.01 -12.92 3.71
C ASP A 75 -1.60 -11.75 2.90
N VAL A 76 -2.58 -12.05 2.03
CA VAL A 76 -3.24 -11.10 1.15
C VAL A 76 -4.75 -11.20 1.33
N THR A 77 -5.39 -10.08 1.63
CA THR A 77 -6.85 -9.92 1.65
C THR A 77 -7.25 -8.84 0.64
N TYR A 78 -8.36 -9.07 -0.08
CA TYR A 78 -8.94 -8.07 -0.98
C TYR A 78 -10.03 -7.31 -0.24
N ALA A 79 -9.95 -5.98 -0.27
CA ALA A 79 -10.99 -5.11 0.23
C ALA A 79 -12.20 -5.12 -0.71
N ASN A 80 -13.37 -4.78 -0.17
CA ASN A 80 -14.58 -4.60 -0.97
C ASN A 80 -14.46 -3.36 -1.86
N ASP A 81 -15.25 -3.29 -2.93
CA ASP A 81 -15.24 -2.21 -3.93
C ASP A 81 -15.57 -0.82 -3.35
N ASP A 82 -16.22 -0.76 -2.19
CA ASP A 82 -16.61 0.45 -1.47
C ASP A 82 -15.56 0.91 -0.45
N VAL A 83 -14.49 0.14 -0.25
CA VAL A 83 -13.42 0.47 0.69
C VAL A 83 -12.32 1.28 0.01
N ASP A 84 -11.98 2.42 0.60
CA ASP A 84 -10.88 3.30 0.17
C ASP A 84 -9.64 3.08 1.05
N LEU A 85 -8.55 2.60 0.45
CA LEU A 85 -7.29 2.37 1.19
C LEU A 85 -6.64 3.67 1.69
N GLY A 86 -6.88 4.81 1.03
CA GLY A 86 -6.43 6.12 1.48
C GLY A 86 -7.14 6.58 2.76
N GLU A 87 -8.44 6.33 2.87
CA GLU A 87 -9.21 6.57 4.10
C GLU A 87 -8.78 5.62 5.22
N MET A 88 -8.57 4.32 4.92
CA MET A 88 -8.01 3.37 5.88
C MET A 88 -6.62 3.80 6.38
N LEU A 89 -5.79 4.39 5.52
CA LEU A 89 -4.48 4.92 5.90
C LEU A 89 -4.63 6.09 6.87
N GLU A 90 -5.52 7.03 6.59
CA GLU A 90 -5.78 8.20 7.42
C GLU A 90 -6.35 7.81 8.80
N ALA A 91 -7.29 6.86 8.82
CA ALA A 91 -7.86 6.28 10.04
C ALA A 91 -6.86 5.43 10.85
N GLY A 92 -5.74 5.03 10.24
CA GLY A 92 -4.74 4.17 10.86
C GLY A 92 -5.15 2.69 10.91
N GLU A 93 -6.10 2.27 10.08
CA GLU A 93 -6.46 0.87 9.91
C GLU A 93 -5.43 0.08 9.11
N ILE A 94 -4.72 0.77 8.19
CA ILE A 94 -3.47 0.31 7.59
C ILE A 94 -2.33 1.24 8.02
N ASP A 95 -1.12 0.70 8.13
CA ASP A 95 0.04 1.44 8.62
C ASP A 95 0.80 2.14 7.48
N ALA A 96 0.74 1.57 6.27
CA ALA A 96 1.36 2.10 5.06
C ALA A 96 0.55 1.75 3.81
N LEU A 97 0.80 2.47 2.72
CA LEU A 97 0.18 2.26 1.40
C LEU A 97 1.25 2.29 0.29
N ILE A 98 1.27 1.24 -0.53
CA ILE A 98 2.02 1.21 -1.78
C ILE A 98 1.04 1.45 -2.93
N SER A 99 1.26 2.52 -3.68
CA SER A 99 0.32 2.96 -4.70
C SER A 99 1.06 3.70 -5.81
N ALA A 100 0.61 3.51 -7.05
CA ALA A 100 1.03 4.29 -8.21
C ALA A 100 0.56 5.75 -8.10
N ASP A 101 -0.68 5.95 -7.64
CA ASP A 101 -1.29 7.26 -7.48
C ASP A 101 -1.17 7.77 -6.04
N ALA A 102 -1.07 9.10 -5.89
CA ALA A 102 -1.09 9.75 -4.59
C ALA A 102 -2.52 9.84 -4.04
N PRO A 103 -2.84 9.20 -2.89
CA PRO A 103 -4.18 9.28 -2.32
C PRO A 103 -4.50 10.72 -1.91
N LYS A 104 -5.77 11.14 -1.94
CA LYS A 104 -6.18 12.48 -1.51
C LYS A 104 -5.69 12.83 -0.11
N CYS A 105 -5.67 11.87 0.83
CA CYS A 105 -5.19 12.10 2.20
C CYS A 105 -3.72 12.54 2.24
N ALA A 106 -2.86 12.00 1.38
CA ALA A 106 -1.46 12.42 1.26
C ALA A 106 -1.32 13.79 0.60
N ARG A 107 -2.18 14.12 -0.39
CA ARG A 107 -2.19 15.43 -1.06
C ARG A 107 -2.60 16.56 -0.12
N ARG A 108 -3.68 16.38 0.66
CA ARG A 108 -4.12 17.33 1.69
C ARG A 108 -3.01 17.64 2.71
N ALA A 109 -2.20 16.64 3.05
CA ALA A 109 -1.07 16.82 3.96
C ALA A 109 0.14 17.54 3.32
N ALA A 110 0.20 17.56 1.98
CA ALA A 110 1.28 18.14 1.18
C ALA A 110 1.03 19.57 0.70
N ASP A 111 -0.14 20.16 0.99
CA ASP A 111 -0.57 21.53 0.61
C ASP A 111 0.24 22.67 1.28
N ARG A 112 1.52 22.43 1.59
CA ARG A 112 2.51 23.44 2.00
C ARG A 112 3.50 23.83 0.90
N TRP A 113 3.46 23.21 -0.27
CA TRP A 113 4.31 23.58 -1.41
C TRP A 113 3.50 23.59 -2.72
N PRO A 114 3.23 24.76 -3.33
CA PRO A 114 2.71 24.78 -4.68
C PRO A 114 3.77 24.21 -5.62
N ALA A 115 3.39 23.22 -6.43
CA ALA A 115 4.20 22.81 -7.57
C ALA A 115 4.39 24.03 -8.49
N ILE A 116 5.64 24.27 -8.89
CA ILE A 116 6.05 25.31 -9.85
C ILE A 116 5.55 24.95 -11.25
#